data_AF-A0AAU8VFL5-F1
#
_entry.id   AF-A0AAU8VFL5-F1
#
_cell.length_a   1.000
_cell.length_b   1.000
_cell.length_c   1.000
_cell.angle_alpha   90.00
_cell.angle_beta   90.00
_cell.angle_gamma   90.00
#
_symmetry.space_group_name_H-M   'P 1'
#
loop_
_entity.id
_entity.type
_entity.pdbx_description
1 polymer ?
#
loop_
_entity_poly.entity_id
_entity_poly.type
_entity_poly.pdbx_seq_one_letter_code
_entity_poly.pdbx_strand_id
1 'polypeptide(L)'
;MRFFGIGFLVLLFLEIMSIVWVADWLGGGWTLFLMAAAFAAGVLMLRHTGLSGILLAGAAVKSGGRVSVYQMLWPIRYTVAAVCLMSPGFVSSVLALLLLLPFKGAAVLQPAGSGHFFNMNRPDAKKDAPYDDDIIEGEYTVAEPDGNQRRNAIGHKGDGSI
;
A
#
# COMPACT_ATOMS: atom_id res chain seq x y z
N MET A 1 -4.89 -7.08 31.07
CA MET A 1 -5.37 -5.69 31.20
C MET A 1 -4.56 -4.86 32.21
N ARG A 2 -4.26 -5.35 33.43
CA ARG A 2 -3.61 -4.53 34.49
C ARG A 2 -2.17 -4.09 34.23
N PHE A 3 -1.37 -4.89 33.52
CA PHE A 3 0.05 -4.60 33.30
C PHE A 3 0.34 -3.66 32.12
N PHE A 4 -0.62 -3.47 31.20
CA PHE A 4 -0.41 -2.64 30.01
C PHE A 4 -0.20 -1.15 30.36
N GLY A 5 -0.96 -0.64 31.33
CA GLY A 5 -0.80 0.74 31.80
C GLY A 5 0.55 0.99 32.49
N ILE A 6 1.05 0.02 33.25
CA ILE A 6 2.36 0.11 33.93
C ILE A 6 3.47 0.14 32.88
N GLY A 7 3.41 -0.72 31.86
CA GLY A 7 4.39 -0.73 30.77
C GLY A 7 4.41 0.59 29.99
N PHE A 8 3.24 1.13 29.66
CA PHE A 8 3.13 2.43 29.00
C PHE A 8 3.71 3.58 29.86
N LEU A 9 3.45 3.57 31.17
CA LEU A 9 3.98 4.58 32.09
C LEU A 9 5.50 4.51 32.20
N VAL A 10 6.06 3.30 32.29
CA VAL A 10 7.51 3.06 32.29
C VAL A 10 8.13 3.53 30.96
N LEU A 11 7.50 3.23 29.83
CA LEU A 11 7.97 3.66 28.52
C LEU A 11 7.97 5.20 28.42
N LEU A 12 6.89 5.86 28.84
CA LEU A 12 6.80 7.32 28.84
C LEU A 12 7.86 7.97 29.76
N PHE A 13 8.10 7.37 30.92
CA PHE A 13 9.20 7.80 31.79
C PHE A 13 10.57 7.63 31.10
N LEU A 14 10.78 6.50 30.43
CA LEU A 14 11.99 6.23 29.66
C LEU A 14 12.17 7.22 28.51
N GLU A 15 11.09 7.67 27.86
CA GLU A 15 11.15 8.68 26.82
C GLU A 15 11.70 10.00 27.35
N ILE A 16 11.12 10.51 28.44
CA ILE A 16 11.56 11.78 29.04
C ILE A 16 13.03 11.68 29.45
N MET A 17 13.42 10.59 30.12
CA MET A 17 14.82 10.35 30.48
C MET A 17 15.75 10.30 29.26
N SER A 18 15.32 9.64 28.19
CA SER A 18 16.12 9.55 26.96
C SER A 18 16.30 10.91 26.28
N ILE A 19 15.25 11.74 26.24
CA ILE A 19 15.30 13.07 25.64
C ILE A 19 16.24 13.96 26.44
N VAL A 20 16.14 13.95 27.78
CA VAL A 20 17.02 14.74 28.65
C VAL A 20 18.47 14.30 28.49
N TRP A 21 18.73 12.99 28.44
CA TRP A 21 20.08 12.47 28.28
C TRP A 21 20.72 12.86 26.95
N VAL A 22 19.95 12.77 25.86
CA VAL A 22 20.43 13.19 24.53
C VAL A 22 20.54 14.71 24.43
N ALA A 23 19.64 15.47 25.07
CA ALA A 23 19.71 16.93 25.13
C ALA A 23 20.93 17.43 25.91
N ASP A 24 21.34 16.73 26.96
CA ASP A 24 22.56 17.04 27.71
C ASP A 24 23.82 16.72 26.89
N TRP A 25 23.78 15.63 26.10
CA TRP A 25 24.92 15.20 25.30
C TRP A 25 25.11 15.95 23.97
N LEU A 26 24.05 16.15 23.19
CA LEU A 26 24.07 16.83 21.88
C LEU A 26 23.60 18.29 21.92
N GLY A 27 22.99 18.73 23.02
CA GLY A 27 22.31 20.01 23.13
C GLY A 27 20.82 19.92 22.76
N GLY A 28 20.01 20.75 23.44
CA GLY A 28 18.56 20.76 23.27
C GLY A 28 18.10 21.11 21.84
N GLY A 29 18.79 22.04 21.16
CA GLY A 29 18.44 22.43 19.78
C GLY A 29 18.59 21.29 18.78
N TRP A 30 19.71 20.56 18.84
CA TRP A 30 19.93 19.39 17.98
C TRP A 30 18.99 18.24 18.33
N THR A 31 18.69 18.06 19.61
CA THR A 31 17.72 17.07 20.08
C THR A 31 16.32 17.30 19.52
N LEU A 32 15.85 18.55 19.55
CA LEU A 32 14.57 18.93 18.95
C LEU A 32 14.58 18.71 17.44
N PHE A 33 15.67 19.07 16.76
CA PHE A 33 15.81 18.83 15.32
C PHE A 33 15.73 17.34 14.97
N LEU A 34 16.46 16.48 15.69
CA LEU A 34 16.41 15.03 15.51
C LEU A 34 15.01 14.46 15.77
N MET A 35 14.32 14.95 16.80
CA MET A 35 12.96 14.52 17.11
C MET A 35 11.98 14.93 16.01
N ALA A 36 12.09 16.15 15.49
CA ALA A 36 11.29 16.61 14.35
C ALA A 36 11.59 15.81 13.08
N ALA A 37 12.86 15.50 12.82
CA ALA A 37 13.26 14.67 11.68
C ALA A 37 12.75 13.24 11.79
N ALA A 38 12.82 12.62 12.97
CA ALA A 38 12.27 11.29 13.23
C ALA A 38 10.74 11.27 13.04
N PHE A 39 10.04 12.27 13.60
CA PHE A 39 8.60 12.42 13.41
C PHE A 39 8.23 12.55 11.92
N ALA A 40 8.93 13.43 11.20
CA ALA A 40 8.72 13.62 9.76
C ALA A 40 8.99 12.32 8.98
N ALA A 41 10.05 11.58 9.32
CA ALA A 41 10.34 10.29 8.73
C ALA A 41 9.21 9.28 8.99
N GLY A 42 8.64 9.23 10.20
CA GLY A 42 7.50 8.39 10.53
C GLY A 42 6.27 8.72 9.69
N VAL A 43 5.95 10.01 9.54
CA VAL A 43 4.84 10.48 8.68
C VAL A 43 5.08 10.12 7.21
N LEU A 44 6.30 10.32 6.70
CA LEU A 44 6.65 9.96 5.33
C LEU A 44 6.52 8.45 5.10
N MET A 45 7.00 7.62 6.03
CA MET A 45 6.81 6.17 5.96
C MET A 45 5.34 5.79 5.88
N LEU A 46 4.49 6.38 6.73
CA LEU A 46 3.06 6.10 6.72
C LEU A 46 2.40 6.49 5.39
N ARG A 47 2.82 7.61 4.79
CA ARG A 47 2.36 8.04 3.46
C ARG A 47 2.77 7.06 2.36
N HIS A 48 4.01 6.57 2.39
CA HIS A 48 4.52 5.64 1.38
C HIS A 48 3.96 4.22 1.53
N THR A 49 3.74 3.74 2.76
CA THR A 49 3.21 2.39 3.03
C THR A 49 1.68 2.34 2.95
N GLY A 50 0.97 3.44 3.26
CA GLY A 50 -0.44 3.40 3.65
C GLY A 50 -1.49 3.65 2.57
N LEU A 51 -1.32 4.56 1.62
CA LEU A 51 -2.47 4.95 0.78
C LEU A 51 -2.68 4.03 -0.43
N SER A 52 -1.62 3.80 -1.22
CA SER A 52 -1.76 3.12 -2.51
C SER A 52 -1.98 1.61 -2.35
N GLY A 53 -1.30 1.00 -1.37
CA GLY A 53 -1.41 -0.43 -1.07
C GLY A 53 -2.77 -0.83 -0.49
N ILE A 54 -3.36 0.02 0.37
CA ILE A 54 -4.68 -0.24 0.97
C ILE A 54 -5.80 -0.03 -0.03
N LEU A 55 -5.74 0.99 -0.89
CA LEU A 55 -6.72 1.20 -1.94
C LEU A 55 -6.72 0.07 -2.97
N LEU A 56 -5.52 -0.38 -3.38
CA LEU A 56 -5.37 -1.47 -4.33
C LEU A 56 -5.71 -2.84 -3.70
N ALA A 57 -5.33 -3.07 -2.44
CA ALA A 57 -5.73 -4.27 -1.69
C ALA A 57 -7.24 -4.27 -1.39
N GLY A 58 -7.84 -3.12 -1.11
CA GLY A 58 -9.30 -2.97 -0.96
C GLY A 58 -10.04 -3.28 -2.25
N ALA A 59 -9.51 -2.86 -3.40
CA ALA A 59 -10.02 -3.24 -4.71
C ALA A 59 -9.83 -4.75 -4.99
N ALA A 60 -8.68 -5.33 -4.63
CA ALA A 60 -8.37 -6.75 -4.85
C ALA A 60 -9.17 -7.71 -3.93
N VAL A 61 -9.45 -7.31 -2.69
CA VAL A 61 -10.30 -8.05 -1.75
C VAL A 61 -11.74 -8.08 -2.24
N LYS A 62 -12.24 -6.97 -2.82
CA LYS A 62 -13.56 -6.93 -3.46
C LYS A 62 -13.65 -7.88 -4.67
N SER A 63 -12.52 -8.16 -5.31
CA SER A 63 -12.39 -9.11 -6.43
C SER A 63 -12.10 -10.56 -6.00
N GLY A 64 -12.15 -10.90 -4.71
CA GLY A 64 -11.99 -12.28 -4.23
C GLY A 64 -10.54 -12.80 -4.20
N GLY A 65 -9.54 -11.91 -4.28
CA GLY A 65 -8.13 -12.29 -4.23
C GLY A 65 -7.71 -12.81 -2.85
N ARG A 66 -7.09 -14.00 -2.81
CA ARG A 66 -6.55 -14.63 -1.60
C ARG A 66 -5.29 -13.89 -1.15
N VAL A 67 -5.44 -12.78 -0.43
CA VAL A 67 -4.30 -12.02 0.10
C VAL A 67 -3.65 -12.84 1.21
N SER A 68 -2.39 -13.22 1.02
CA SER A 68 -1.62 -13.99 2.01
C SER A 68 -1.43 -13.18 3.29
N VAL A 69 -1.64 -13.80 4.45
CA VAL A 69 -1.46 -13.17 5.79
C VAL A 69 -0.05 -12.57 5.93
N TYR A 70 0.95 -13.21 5.33
CA TYR A 70 2.33 -12.71 5.33
C TYR A 70 2.49 -11.39 4.58
N GLN A 71 1.69 -11.19 3.53
CA GLN A 71 1.67 -9.97 2.73
C GLN A 71 0.98 -8.82 3.46
N MET A 72 0.04 -9.09 4.38
CA MET A 72 -0.54 -8.08 5.28
C MET A 72 0.35 -7.78 6.49
N LEU A 73 1.16 -8.74 6.95
CA LEU A 73 2.05 -8.56 8.11
C LEU A 73 3.14 -7.52 7.84
N TRP A 74 3.61 -7.43 6.59
CA TRP A 74 4.68 -6.51 6.19
C TRP A 74 4.25 -5.02 6.27
N PRO A 75 3.11 -4.59 5.68
CA PRO A 75 2.56 -3.25 5.89
C PRO A 75 2.23 -2.94 7.35
N ILE A 76 1.69 -3.90 8.10
CA ILE A 76 1.35 -3.71 9.52
C ILE A 76 2.60 -3.39 10.33
N ARG A 77 3.68 -4.17 10.13
CA ARG A 77 4.96 -3.94 10.79
C ARG A 77 5.52 -2.53 10.51
N TYR A 78 5.51 -2.12 9.24
CA TYR A 78 5.93 -0.76 8.85
C TYR A 78 5.05 0.31 9.47
N THR A 79 3.73 0.07 9.56
CA THR A 79 2.79 1.00 10.17
C THR A 79 3.05 1.16 11.67
N VAL A 80 3.27 0.06 12.38
CA VAL A 80 3.61 0.09 13.82
C VAL A 80 4.96 0.79 14.04
N ALA A 81 5.96 0.53 13.19
CA ALA A 81 7.25 1.22 13.27
C ALA A 81 7.11 2.72 13.02
N ALA A 82 6.32 3.13 12.02
CA ALA A 82 6.04 4.52 11.72
C ALA A 82 5.33 5.23 12.89
N VAL A 83 4.33 4.58 13.50
CA VAL A 83 3.62 5.12 14.68
C VAL A 83 4.57 5.25 15.88
N CYS A 84 5.44 4.27 16.12
CA CYS A 84 6.47 4.37 17.15
C CYS A 84 7.46 5.52 16.85
N LEU A 85 7.86 5.74 15.60
CA LEU A 85 8.77 6.82 15.22
C LEU A 85 8.12 8.22 15.33
N MET A 86 6.80 8.29 15.17
CA MET A 86 6.00 9.49 15.43
C MET A 86 5.84 9.78 16.93
N SER A 87 6.10 8.82 17.81
CA SER A 87 6.11 9.06 19.25
C SER A 87 7.30 9.96 19.61
N PRO A 88 7.10 11.06 20.35
CA PRO A 88 8.20 11.95 20.71
C PRO A 88 9.14 11.27 21.72
N GLY A 89 10.31 10.85 21.22
CA GLY A 89 11.47 10.48 22.02
C GLY A 89 12.36 9.39 21.41
N PHE A 90 13.49 9.09 22.07
CA PHE A 90 14.54 8.26 21.50
C PHE A 90 14.32 6.77 21.73
N VAL A 91 13.61 6.38 22.78
CA VAL A 91 13.35 4.96 23.06
C VAL A 91 12.44 4.39 21.99
N SER A 92 11.32 5.06 21.70
CA SER A 92 10.40 4.69 20.63
C SER A 92 11.07 4.78 19.26
N SER A 93 12.00 5.73 19.08
CA SER A 93 12.79 5.81 17.85
C SER A 93 13.69 4.58 17.67
N VAL A 94 14.40 4.16 18.71
CA VAL A 94 15.22 2.92 18.68
C VAL A 94 14.34 1.69 18.48
N LEU A 95 13.21 1.61 19.17
CA LEU A 95 12.24 0.52 18.99
C LEU A 95 11.67 0.49 17.57
N ALA A 96 11.37 1.65 16.98
CA ALA A 96 10.91 1.77 15.61
C ALA A 96 11.99 1.33 14.62
N LEU A 97 13.24 1.77 14.79
CA LEU A 97 14.35 1.32 13.96
C LEU A 97 14.59 -0.19 14.10
N LEU A 98 14.49 -0.72 15.31
CA LEU A 98 14.61 -2.14 15.58
C LEU A 98 13.46 -2.93 14.95
N LEU A 99 12.25 -2.38 14.99
CA LEU A 99 11.09 -2.95 14.31
C LEU A 99 11.19 -2.80 12.80
N LEU A 100 11.90 -1.81 12.27
CA LEU A 100 12.18 -1.66 10.84
C LEU A 100 13.26 -2.63 10.35
N LEU A 101 14.24 -2.93 11.21
CA LEU A 101 15.37 -3.80 10.87
C LEU A 101 14.87 -5.21 10.56
N PRO A 102 15.07 -5.78 9.36
CA PRO A 102 14.65 -7.14 9.08
C PRO A 102 15.47 -8.10 9.94
N PHE A 103 14.95 -8.46 11.12
CA PHE A 103 15.49 -9.56 11.91
C PHE A 103 15.60 -10.75 10.97
N LYS A 104 16.82 -11.29 10.84
CA LYS A 104 17.16 -12.49 10.07
C LYS A 104 16.37 -13.69 10.62
N GLY A 105 15.09 -13.74 10.26
CA GLY A 105 14.22 -14.89 10.42
C GLY A 105 13.87 -15.35 9.03
N ALA A 106 14.66 -16.32 8.56
CA ALA A 106 14.56 -16.99 7.27
C ALA A 106 14.74 -16.09 6.03
N ALA A 107 15.81 -16.40 5.30
CA ALA A 107 15.83 -16.22 3.86
C ALA A 107 14.61 -16.93 3.26
N VAL A 108 13.51 -16.20 3.05
CA VAL A 108 12.58 -16.56 1.98
C VAL A 108 13.15 -15.86 0.75
N LEU A 109 13.76 -16.69 -0.08
CA LEU A 109 14.10 -16.39 -1.47
C LEU A 109 12.98 -15.56 -2.10
N GLN A 110 13.39 -14.53 -2.84
CA GLN A 110 12.56 -13.66 -3.66
C GLN A 110 11.42 -14.41 -4.38
N PRO A 111 10.33 -13.70 -4.67
CA PRO A 111 10.11 -13.38 -6.07
C PRO A 111 10.45 -11.91 -6.30
N ALA A 112 11.17 -11.66 -7.38
CA ALA A 112 11.42 -10.34 -7.91
C ALA A 112 10.10 -9.55 -7.95
N GLY A 113 10.02 -8.44 -7.21
CA GLY A 113 8.81 -7.60 -7.18
C GLY A 113 8.81 -6.49 -6.13
N SER A 114 9.60 -6.62 -5.06
CA SER A 114 9.68 -5.63 -3.98
C SER A 114 10.86 -4.64 -4.15
N GLY A 115 11.14 -4.24 -5.39
CA GLY A 115 12.26 -3.38 -5.75
C GLY A 115 11.92 -2.10 -6.52
N HIS A 116 10.65 -1.70 -6.64
CA HIS A 116 10.27 -0.59 -7.52
C HIS A 116 9.71 0.64 -6.76
N PHE A 117 10.55 1.29 -5.96
CA PHE A 117 10.28 2.67 -5.49
C PHE A 117 11.45 3.65 -5.70
N PHE A 118 12.56 3.23 -6.33
CA PHE A 118 13.73 4.09 -6.57
C PHE A 118 14.31 3.91 -7.98
N ASN A 119 13.54 4.24 -9.03
CA ASN A 119 14.15 4.51 -10.33
C ASN A 119 13.30 5.50 -11.16
N MET A 120 13.50 6.80 -10.92
CA MET A 120 12.84 7.90 -11.64
C MET A 120 13.80 8.60 -12.62
N ASN A 121 14.73 7.86 -13.26
CA ASN A 121 15.52 8.48 -14.33
C ASN A 121 16.20 7.46 -15.26
N ARG A 122 15.56 7.16 -16.41
CA ARG A 122 16.25 6.76 -17.65
C ARG A 122 15.32 6.93 -18.85
N PRO A 123 15.49 7.98 -19.66
CA PRO A 123 14.98 8.02 -21.01
C PRO A 123 15.88 7.15 -21.91
N ASP A 124 15.27 6.57 -22.94
CA ASP A 124 15.91 5.90 -24.09
C ASP A 124 16.56 4.52 -23.88
N ALA A 125 15.79 3.48 -24.19
CA ALA A 125 16.32 2.29 -24.87
C ALA A 125 15.19 1.56 -25.62
N LYS A 126 15.05 1.89 -26.90
CA LYS A 126 14.35 1.08 -27.90
C LYS A 126 14.95 -0.34 -27.90
N LYS A 127 14.13 -1.38 -27.75
CA LYS A 127 14.50 -2.75 -28.13
C LYS A 127 13.26 -3.57 -28.45
N ASP A 128 13.17 -3.92 -29.72
CA ASP A 128 12.26 -4.90 -30.30
C ASP A 128 12.46 -6.27 -29.60
N ALA A 129 11.39 -6.84 -29.07
CA ALA A 129 11.32 -8.26 -28.74
C ALA A 129 9.87 -8.77 -28.94
N PRO A 130 9.67 -9.99 -29.49
CA PRO A 130 8.37 -10.47 -29.90
C PRO A 130 7.65 -11.28 -28.79
N TYR A 131 6.34 -11.07 -28.72
CA TYR A 131 5.28 -11.92 -28.18
C TYR A 131 5.31 -12.27 -26.67
N ASP A 132 4.36 -11.70 -25.91
CA ASP A 132 3.74 -12.37 -24.76
C ASP A 132 2.28 -11.89 -24.59
N ASP A 133 1.40 -12.83 -24.25
CA ASP A 133 0.01 -13.00 -24.69
C ASP A 133 -1.05 -12.45 -23.72
N ASP A 134 -0.77 -11.37 -22.98
CA ASP A 134 -1.63 -10.93 -21.87
C ASP A 134 -2.37 -9.60 -22.12
N ILE A 135 -2.63 -9.27 -23.39
CA ILE A 135 -3.53 -8.15 -23.74
C ILE A 135 -4.92 -8.72 -24.04
N ILE A 136 -5.79 -8.71 -23.03
CA ILE A 136 -7.23 -8.97 -23.21
C ILE A 136 -7.86 -7.69 -23.78
N GLU A 137 -7.96 -7.60 -25.10
CA GLU A 137 -8.79 -6.58 -25.77
C GLU A 137 -10.27 -6.96 -25.63
N GLY A 138 -10.98 -6.19 -24.81
CA GLY A 138 -12.42 -6.34 -24.64
C GLY A 138 -13.17 -5.78 -25.84
N GLU A 139 -13.42 -6.60 -26.86
CA GLU A 139 -14.44 -6.30 -27.86
C GLU A 139 -15.82 -6.35 -27.19
N TYR A 140 -16.55 -5.24 -27.22
CA TYR A 140 -17.96 -5.21 -26.82
C TYR A 140 -18.84 -5.28 -28.06
N THR A 141 -19.54 -6.39 -28.23
CA THR A 141 -20.65 -6.50 -29.18
C THR A 141 -21.93 -6.06 -28.49
N VAL A 142 -22.55 -4.99 -29.01
CA VAL A 142 -23.90 -4.59 -28.61
C VAL A 142 -24.85 -5.66 -29.13
N ALA A 143 -25.39 -6.51 -28.25
CA ALA A 143 -26.53 -7.34 -28.61
C ALA A 143 -27.74 -6.42 -28.79
N GLU A 144 -28.13 -6.15 -30.03
CA GLU A 144 -29.41 -5.50 -30.31
C GLU A 144 -30.54 -6.41 -29.81
N PRO A 145 -31.46 -5.89 -28.98
CA PRO A 145 -32.56 -6.69 -28.48
C PRO A 145 -33.47 -7.08 -29.65
N ASP A 146 -33.53 -8.38 -29.92
CA ASP A 146 -34.48 -8.99 -30.87
C ASP A 146 -35.90 -8.58 -30.47
N GLY A 147 -36.46 -7.68 -31.28
CA GLY A 147 -37.63 -6.91 -30.93
C GLY A 147 -38.44 -6.56 -32.15
N ASN A 148 -38.77 -7.52 -33.02
CA ASN A 148 -40.00 -7.39 -33.82
C ASN A 148 -40.48 -8.72 -34.42
N GLN A 149 -41.07 -9.59 -33.59
CA GLN A 149 -42.03 -10.57 -34.11
C GLN A 149 -43.44 -10.22 -33.66
N ARG A 150 -44.29 -10.01 -34.69
CA ARG A 150 -45.76 -9.98 -34.70
C ARG A 150 -46.41 -8.62 -34.56
N ARG A 151 -46.79 -8.08 -35.73
CA ARG A 151 -48.04 -7.38 -36.10
C ARG A 151 -47.73 -6.58 -37.36
N ASN A 152 -48.14 -6.98 -38.56
CA ASN A 152 -49.53 -6.88 -38.98
C ASN A 152 -49.81 -7.76 -40.20
N ALA A 153 -50.81 -8.62 -40.06
CA ALA A 153 -51.60 -9.06 -41.19
C ALA A 153 -52.36 -7.84 -41.73
N ILE A 154 -52.01 -7.39 -42.94
CA ILE A 154 -52.91 -6.59 -43.77
C ILE A 154 -52.93 -7.26 -45.13
N GLY A 155 -53.95 -8.11 -45.31
CA GLY A 155 -54.31 -8.58 -46.63
C GLY A 155 -54.79 -7.40 -47.47
N HIS A 156 -54.35 -7.36 -48.72
CA HIS A 156 -55.16 -6.81 -49.77
C HIS A 156 -55.12 -7.73 -50.98
N LYS A 157 -56.32 -7.94 -51.53
CA LYS A 157 -56.75 -8.95 -52.48
C LYS A 157 -57.17 -8.22 -53.76
N GLY A 158 -56.75 -8.72 -54.92
CA GLY A 158 -57.22 -8.33 -56.25
C GLY A 158 -56.59 -7.02 -56.77
N ASP A 159 -56.38 -6.79 -58.06
CA ASP A 159 -56.94 -7.40 -59.28
C ASP A 159 -56.17 -6.89 -60.53
N GLY A 160 -56.24 -7.63 -61.65
CA GLY A 160 -55.98 -7.20 -63.04
C GLY A 160 -54.52 -7.27 -63.50
N SER A 161 -54.03 -8.27 -64.24
CA SER A 161 -54.38 -8.79 -65.58
C SER A 161 -54.01 -7.87 -66.75
N ILE A 162 -53.03 -8.37 -67.53
CA ILE A 162 -52.67 -8.08 -68.94
C ILE A 162 -51.91 -6.79 -69.21
#